data_AF-A0A4P6MSF7-F1
#
_entry.id   AF-A0A4P6MSF7-F1
#
_cell.length_a   1.000
_cell.length_b   1.000
_cell.length_c   1.000
_cell.angle_alpha   90.00
_cell.angle_beta   90.00
_cell.angle_gamma   90.00
#
_symmetry.space_group_name_H-M   'P 1'
#
loop_
_entity.id
_entity.type
_entity.pdbx_description
1 polymer ?
#
loop_
_entity_poly.entity_id
_entity_poly.type
_entity_poly.pdbx_seq_one_letter_code
_entity_poly.pdbx_strand_id
1 'polypeptide(L)'
;MSSLKIFKFFVSEDKSKDSEKFNLEVAQTGEKTGFSNLDDLVLTVEKLSIGNEEEARIWVVKNRKFIGSLSLNEFKNVLTKLKNEDIETGKSLSYIVENNLLNKDHELVFVDPRWKNTLWMFVVAIILFIIILALTTKIYFDLPHN
;
A
#
# COMPACT_ATOMS: atom_id res chain seq x y z
N MET A 1 20.79 -16.77 7.13
CA MET A 1 20.28 -15.48 7.65
C MET A 1 18.81 -15.41 7.27
N SER A 2 17.91 -15.62 8.25
CA SER A 2 16.48 -15.45 8.07
C SER A 2 16.21 -13.96 7.83
N SER A 3 15.64 -13.59 6.69
CA SER A 3 15.17 -12.22 6.49
C SER A 3 14.09 -11.95 7.54
N LEU A 4 14.32 -11.01 8.45
CA LEU A 4 13.30 -10.51 9.38
C LEU A 4 12.06 -10.14 8.57
N LYS A 5 10.99 -10.92 8.73
CA LYS A 5 9.75 -10.76 7.98
C LYS A 5 8.92 -9.70 8.69
N ILE A 6 9.14 -8.45 8.31
CA ILE A 6 8.27 -7.34 8.72
C ILE A 6 6.85 -7.66 8.29
N PHE A 7 5.93 -7.78 9.26
CA PHE A 7 4.52 -7.98 9.01
C PHE A 7 3.91 -6.65 8.61
N LYS A 8 3.28 -6.62 7.43
CA LYS A 8 2.71 -5.41 6.87
C LYS A 8 1.21 -5.49 6.77
N PHE A 9 0.56 -4.48 7.33
CA PHE A 9 -0.89 -4.34 7.35
C PHE A 9 -1.30 -3.00 6.76
N PHE A 10 -2.35 -2.97 5.96
CA PHE A 10 -2.92 -1.74 5.43
C PHE A 10 -4.29 -1.49 6.08
N VAL A 11 -4.49 -0.30 6.62
CA VAL A 11 -5.75 0.13 7.18
C VAL A 11 -6.32 1.21 6.29
N SER A 12 -7.57 1.03 5.86
CA SER A 12 -8.29 2.01 5.06
C SER A 12 -9.66 2.31 5.67
N GLU A 13 -10.05 3.58 5.63
CA GLU A 13 -11.41 4.03 5.89
C GLU A 13 -12.30 3.68 4.69
N ASP A 14 -13.40 2.98 4.96
CA ASP A 14 -14.53 2.85 4.03
C ASP A 14 -15.61 3.85 4.43
N LYS A 15 -15.77 4.90 3.63
CA LYS A 15 -16.74 5.97 3.88
C LYS A 15 -18.13 5.53 3.43
N SER A 16 -18.83 4.83 4.31
CA SER A 16 -20.28 4.66 4.25
C SER A 16 -20.97 5.88 4.89
N LYS A 17 -22.19 6.22 4.44
CA LYS A 17 -22.94 7.42 4.86
C LYS A 17 -23.22 7.50 6.37
N ASP A 18 -23.24 6.36 7.06
CA ASP A 18 -23.78 6.27 8.44
C ASP A 18 -22.78 5.76 9.49
N SER A 19 -21.60 5.28 9.09
CA SER A 19 -20.55 4.82 10.03
C SER A 19 -19.19 4.70 9.34
N GLU A 20 -18.14 5.10 10.05
CA GLU A 20 -16.75 4.86 9.63
C GLU A 20 -16.44 3.37 9.84
N LYS A 21 -16.15 2.66 8.76
CA LYS A 21 -15.69 1.26 8.80
C LYS A 21 -14.23 1.21 8.41
N PHE A 22 -13.49 0.29 9.02
CA PHE A 22 -12.07 0.11 8.76
C PHE A 22 -11.85 -1.23 8.07
N ASN A 23 -11.04 -1.26 7.02
CA ASN A 23 -10.61 -2.50 6.40
C ASN A 23 -9.12 -2.70 6.68
N LEU A 24 -8.78 -3.84 7.26
CA LEU A 24 -7.41 -4.34 7.40
C LEU A 24 -7.09 -5.26 6.23
N GLU A 25 -6.03 -4.96 5.50
CA GLU A 25 -5.48 -5.84 4.47
C GLU A 25 -4.11 -6.36 4.92
N VAL A 26 -3.92 -7.69 4.90
CA VAL A 26 -2.62 -8.31 5.18
C VAL A 26 -1.78 -8.29 3.90
N ALA A 27 -0.66 -7.56 3.88
CA ALA A 27 0.10 -7.34 2.64
C ALA A 27 0.65 -8.62 2.01
N GLN A 28 0.90 -9.65 2.81
CA GLN A 28 1.49 -10.91 2.35
C GLN A 28 0.47 -11.79 1.62
N THR A 29 -0.79 -11.78 2.05
CA THR A 29 -1.85 -12.66 1.54
C THR A 29 -2.89 -11.92 0.69
N GLY A 30 -2.99 -10.59 0.84
CA GLY A 30 -4.04 -9.76 0.26
C GLY A 30 -5.41 -9.95 0.93
N GLU A 31 -5.48 -10.72 2.03
CA GLU A 31 -6.72 -10.98 2.76
C GLU A 31 -7.23 -9.69 3.41
N LYS A 32 -8.55 -9.48 3.34
CA LYS A 32 -9.22 -8.26 3.81
C LYS A 32 -10.25 -8.58 4.87
N THR A 33 -10.19 -7.85 5.98
CA THR A 33 -11.12 -7.99 7.10
C THR A 33 -11.67 -6.62 7.49
N GLY A 34 -13.00 -6.52 7.63
CA GLY A 34 -13.69 -5.29 8.00
C GLY A 34 -13.92 -5.19 9.52
N PHE A 35 -13.81 -3.97 10.05
CA PHE A 35 -13.96 -3.63 11.46
C PHE A 35 -14.81 -2.37 11.63
N SER A 36 -15.52 -2.28 12.75
CA SER A 36 -16.32 -1.10 13.13
C SER A 36 -15.59 -0.13 14.07
N ASN A 37 -14.47 -0.55 14.64
CA ASN A 37 -13.64 0.26 15.53
C ASN A 37 -12.16 -0.10 15.36
N LEU A 38 -11.27 0.80 15.80
CA LEU A 38 -9.82 0.59 15.68
C LEU A 38 -9.26 -0.35 16.76
N ASP A 39 -9.96 -0.53 17.89
CA ASP A 39 -9.53 -1.43 18.96
C ASP A 39 -9.53 -2.90 18.50
N ASP A 40 -10.62 -3.34 17.87
CA ASP A 40 -10.77 -4.70 17.33
C ASP A 40 -9.75 -4.98 16.21
N LEU A 41 -9.44 -3.94 15.42
CA LEU A 41 -8.41 -4.00 14.39
C LEU A 41 -7.04 -4.26 15.02
N VAL A 42 -6.67 -3.51 16.06
CA VAL A 42 -5.38 -3.68 16.75
C VAL A 42 -5.26 -5.04 17.40
N LEU A 43 -6.32 -5.52 18.06
CA LEU A 43 -6.34 -6.87 18.63
C LEU A 43 -6.15 -7.95 17.56
N THR A 44 -6.69 -7.73 16.36
CA THR A 44 -6.49 -8.66 15.23
C THR A 44 -5.06 -8.61 14.73
N VAL A 45 -4.47 -7.42 14.57
CA VAL A 45 -3.06 -7.27 14.18
C VAL A 45 -2.16 -7.97 15.19
N GLU A 46 -2.37 -7.74 16.49
CA GLU A 46 -1.62 -8.37 17.57
C GLU A 46 -1.66 -9.90 17.48
N LYS A 47 -2.85 -10.48 17.26
CA LYS A 47 -3.02 -11.93 17.06
C LYS A 47 -2.30 -12.45 15.82
N LEU A 48 -2.29 -11.68 14.74
CA LEU A 48 -1.61 -12.06 13.49
C LEU A 48 -0.09 -11.88 13.58
N SER A 49 0.39 -11.04 14.50
CA SER A 49 1.82 -10.76 14.70
C SER A 49 2.41 -11.41 15.95
N ILE A 50 1.74 -12.39 16.57
CA ILE A 50 2.22 -13.06 17.79
C ILE A 50 3.67 -13.54 17.59
N GLY A 51 4.56 -13.09 18.47
CA GLY A 51 5.99 -13.42 18.44
C GLY A 51 6.88 -12.46 17.66
N ASN A 52 6.31 -11.55 16.86
CA ASN A 52 7.02 -10.54 16.05
C ASN A 52 6.35 -9.16 16.14
N GLU A 53 5.87 -8.77 17.33
CA GLU A 53 5.12 -7.52 17.55
C GLU A 53 5.93 -6.25 17.23
N GLU A 54 7.25 -6.26 17.47
CA GLU A 54 8.16 -5.17 17.11
C GLU A 54 8.32 -5.01 15.58
N GLU A 55 8.02 -6.06 14.82
CA GLU A 55 8.12 -6.09 13.36
C GLU A 55 6.77 -5.91 12.65
N ALA A 56 5.69 -5.69 13.42
CA ALA A 56 4.37 -5.42 12.87
C ALA A 56 4.20 -3.93 12.59
N ARG A 57 3.95 -3.59 11.33
CA ARG A 57 3.71 -2.21 10.89
C ARG A 57 2.37 -2.06 10.20
N ILE A 58 1.64 -1.05 10.63
CA ILE A 58 0.29 -0.70 10.20
C ILE A 58 0.40 0.58 9.37
N TRP A 59 0.14 0.48 8.08
CA TRP A 59 0.09 1.62 7.16
C TRP A 59 -1.33 2.13 7.03
N VAL A 60 -1.47 3.46 7.12
CA VAL A 60 -2.76 4.12 6.95
C VAL A 60 -2.93 4.58 5.50
N VAL A 61 -4.03 4.16 4.89
CA VAL A 61 -4.39 4.43 3.51
C VAL A 61 -5.67 5.27 3.47
N LYS A 62 -5.59 6.47 2.88
CA LYS A 62 -6.72 7.38 2.70
C LYS A 62 -6.80 7.80 1.25
N ASN A 63 -7.99 7.74 0.64
CA ASN A 63 -8.21 8.07 -0.78
C ASN A 63 -7.22 7.36 -1.73
N ARG A 64 -6.96 6.06 -1.49
CA ARG A 64 -6.00 5.23 -2.24
C ARG A 64 -4.53 5.70 -2.17
N LYS A 65 -4.19 6.55 -1.21
CA LYS A 65 -2.81 7.01 -0.96
C LYS A 65 -2.35 6.57 0.41
N PHE A 66 -1.09 6.14 0.51
CA PHE A 66 -0.44 5.88 1.79
C PHE A 66 -0.12 7.22 2.45
N ILE A 67 -0.62 7.42 3.66
CA ILE A 67 -0.45 8.67 4.41
C ILE A 67 0.72 8.57 5.38
N GLY A 68 0.96 7.37 5.90
CA GLY A 68 2.04 7.10 6.84
C GLY A 68 1.85 5.73 7.48
N SER A 69 2.65 5.44 8.50
CA SER A 69 2.60 4.17 9.21
C SER A 69 2.88 4.32 10.70
N LEU A 70 2.51 3.31 11.46
CA LEU A 70 2.87 3.14 12.86
C LEU A 70 3.23 1.67 13.10
N SER A 71 4.20 1.42 13.98
CA SER A 71 4.35 0.11 14.59
C SER A 71 3.13 -0.23 15.46
N LEU A 72 2.94 -1.51 15.77
CA LEU A 72 1.84 -1.94 16.64
C LEU A 72 1.83 -1.19 17.99
N ASN A 73 3.00 -1.01 18.61
CA ASN A 73 3.14 -0.30 19.89
C ASN A 73 2.81 1.19 19.77
N GLU A 74 3.30 1.86 18.72
CA GLU A 74 2.95 3.26 18.46
C GLU A 74 1.45 3.41 18.21
N PHE A 75 0.83 2.48 17.48
CA PHE A 75 -0.60 2.49 17.22
C PHE A 75 -1.41 2.33 18.52
N LYS A 76 -1.03 1.40 19.41
CA LYS A 76 -1.62 1.25 20.76
C LYS A 76 -1.52 2.54 21.58
N ASN A 77 -0.37 3.22 21.54
CA ASN A 77 -0.19 4.51 22.23
C ASN A 77 -1.10 5.60 21.67
N VAL A 78 -1.24 5.66 20.34
CA VAL A 78 -2.15 6.59 19.67
C VAL A 78 -3.61 6.31 20.03
N LEU A 79 -4.05 5.05 20.08
CA LEU A 79 -5.39 4.69 20.55
C LEU A 79 -5.64 5.12 22.00
N THR A 80 -4.65 4.94 22.87
CA THR A 80 -4.75 5.39 24.26
C THR A 80 -4.90 6.91 24.35
N LYS A 81 -4.16 7.65 23.51
CA LYS A 81 -4.29 9.11 23.41
C LYS A 81 -5.68 9.53 22.94
N LEU A 82 -6.24 8.87 21.92
CA LEU A 82 -7.60 9.13 21.44
C LEU A 82 -8.65 8.93 22.53
N LYS A 83 -8.53 7.87 23.34
CA LYS A 83 -9.43 7.60 24.46
C LYS A 83 -9.32 8.67 25.55
N ASN A 84 -8.11 9.12 25.86
CA ASN A 84 -7.88 10.18 26.84
C ASN A 84 -8.43 11.54 26.38
N GLU A 85 -8.51 11.77 25.08
CA GLU A 85 -9.03 13.00 24.46
C GLU A 85 -10.54 12.91 24.11
N ASP A 86 -11.22 11.82 24.51
CA ASP A 86 -12.65 11.56 24.27
C ASP A 86 -13.05 11.70 22.79
N ILE A 87 -12.19 11.22 21.88
CA ILE A 87 -12.45 11.27 20.44
C ILE A 87 -13.41 10.15 20.04
N GLU A 88 -14.53 10.52 19.41
CA GLU A 88 -15.50 9.58 18.87
C GLU A 88 -14.87 8.60 17.85
N THR A 89 -15.23 7.31 17.96
CA THR A 89 -14.74 6.22 17.10
C THR A 89 -14.86 6.52 15.60
N GLY A 90 -15.89 7.28 15.19
CA GLY A 90 -16.14 7.65 13.79
C GLY A 90 -15.30 8.83 13.27
N LYS A 91 -14.39 9.37 14.07
CA LYS A 91 -13.42 10.41 13.67
C LYS A 91 -11.99 10.02 14.00
N SER A 92 -11.75 8.84 14.58
CA SER A 92 -10.47 8.46 15.15
C SER A 92 -9.35 8.45 14.12
N LEU A 93 -9.56 7.87 12.93
CA LEU A 93 -8.50 7.77 11.92
C LEU A 93 -8.29 9.09 11.18
N SER A 94 -9.36 9.86 10.97
CA SER A 94 -9.26 11.24 10.47
C SER A 94 -8.49 12.14 11.45
N TYR A 95 -8.73 12.02 12.77
CA TYR A 95 -7.97 12.73 13.80
C TYR A 95 -6.48 12.37 13.79
N ILE A 96 -6.15 11.08 13.68
CA ILE A 96 -4.77 10.60 13.58
C ILE A 96 -4.04 11.25 12.39
N VAL A 97 -4.71 11.32 11.24
CA VAL A 97 -4.17 11.91 10.01
C VAL A 97 -4.00 13.42 10.14
N GLU A 98 -5.02 14.12 10.63
CA GLU A 98 -5.05 15.59 10.73
C GLU A 98 -4.03 16.12 11.76
N ASN A 99 -3.79 15.37 12.83
CA ASN A 99 -2.82 15.72 13.88
C ASN A 99 -1.40 15.21 13.60
N ASN A 100 -1.11 14.71 12.40
CA ASN A 100 0.20 14.17 12.01
C ASN A 100 0.76 13.13 13.00
N LEU A 101 -0.10 12.27 13.56
CA LEU A 101 0.31 11.23 14.50
C LEU A 101 0.90 9.98 13.82
N LEU A 102 1.25 10.08 12.53
CA LEU A 102 1.75 8.99 11.69
C LEU A 102 3.23 9.22 11.36
N ASN A 103 4.02 8.15 11.39
CA ASN A 103 5.39 8.20 10.90
C ASN A 103 5.38 8.20 9.35
N LYS A 104 5.99 9.24 8.77
CA LYS A 104 6.08 9.45 7.31
C LYS A 104 7.39 8.96 6.69
N ASP A 105 8.39 8.61 7.50
CA ASP A 105 9.72 8.17 7.05
C ASP A 105 9.67 6.79 6.36
N HIS A 106 8.53 6.11 6.46
CA HIS A 106 8.28 4.80 5.90
C HIS A 106 7.28 4.87 4.73
N GLU A 107 7.43 5.89 3.88
CA GLU A 107 6.77 5.94 2.58
C GLU A 107 7.03 4.62 1.84
N LEU A 108 5.99 3.80 1.73
CA LEU A 108 6.01 2.66 0.86
C LEU A 108 6.08 3.20 -0.56
N VAL A 109 7.28 3.22 -1.13
CA VAL A 109 7.45 3.27 -2.58
C VAL A 109 6.91 1.94 -3.11
N PHE A 110 5.60 1.88 -3.32
CA PHE A 110 5.01 0.83 -4.14
C PHE A 110 5.53 1.02 -5.55
N VAL A 111 6.59 0.30 -5.87
CA VAL A 111 6.92 0.01 -7.26
C VAL A 111 5.83 -0.94 -7.73
N ASP A 112 4.76 -0.40 -8.34
CA ASP A 112 3.70 -1.20 -8.93
C ASP A 112 4.35 -2.28 -9.81
N PRO A 113 4.17 -3.59 -9.52
CA PRO A 113 4.78 -4.64 -10.31
C PRO A 113 4.33 -4.59 -11.78
N ARG A 114 3.19 -3.96 -12.08
CA ARG A 114 2.73 -3.70 -13.45
C ARG A 114 3.68 -2.79 -14.20
N TRP A 115 4.40 -1.90 -13.53
CA TRP A 115 5.35 -1.00 -14.17
C TRP A 115 6.47 -1.76 -14.89
N LYS A 116 6.91 -2.90 -14.33
CA LYS A 116 7.87 -3.79 -15.01
C LYS A 116 7.29 -4.38 -16.29
N ASN A 117 6.04 -4.83 -16.26
CA ASN A 117 5.36 -5.37 -17.44
C ASN A 117 5.12 -4.29 -18.49
N THR A 118 4.72 -3.09 -18.09
CA THR A 118 4.55 -1.94 -18.98
C THR A 118 5.87 -1.55 -19.62
N LEU A 119 6.95 -1.47 -18.84
CA LEU A 119 8.30 -1.20 -19.36
C LEU A 119 8.73 -2.28 -20.37
N TRP A 120 8.48 -3.56 -20.06
CA TRP A 120 8.78 -4.67 -20.96
C TRP A 120 7.99 -4.58 -22.28
N MET A 121 6.71 -4.22 -22.23
CA MET A 121 5.89 -4.00 -23.43
C MET A 121 6.45 -2.85 -24.29
N PHE A 122 6.92 -1.76 -23.68
CA PHE A 122 7.59 -0.68 -24.40
C PHE A 122 8.88 -1.13 -25.08
N VAL A 123 9.71 -1.91 -24.38
CA VAL A 123 10.95 -2.46 -24.95
C VAL A 123 10.65 -3.35 -26.16
N VAL A 124 9.65 -4.24 -26.06
CA VAL A 124 9.23 -5.09 -27.18
C VAL A 124 8.72 -4.26 -28.36
N ALA A 125 7.91 -3.23 -28.10
CA ALA A 125 7.41 -2.35 -29.14
C ALA A 125 8.55 -1.62 -29.89
N ILE A 126 9.56 -1.14 -29.16
CA ILE A 126 10.75 -0.50 -29.75
C ILE A 126 11.53 -1.50 -30.62
N ILE A 127 11.76 -2.72 -30.14
CA ILE A 127 12.47 -3.74 -30.90
C ILE A 127 11.72 -4.08 -32.20
N LEU A 128 10.40 -4.27 -32.13
CA LEU A 128 9.58 -4.52 -33.31
C LEU A 128 9.64 -3.36 -34.31
N PHE A 129 9.61 -2.11 -33.81
CA PHE A 129 9.73 -0.93 -34.66
C PHE A 129 11.07 -0.86 -35.39
N ILE A 130 12.17 -1.17 -34.70
CA ILE A 130 13.51 -1.22 -35.30
C ILE A 130 13.58 -2.31 -36.39
N ILE A 131 12.99 -3.48 -36.14
CA ILE A 131 12.93 -4.57 -37.13
C ILE A 131 12.16 -4.13 -38.38
N ILE A 132 11.01 -3.47 -38.21
CA ILE A 132 10.21 -2.96 -39.34
C ILE A 132 11.00 -1.91 -40.14
N LEU A 133 11.70 -1.00 -39.47
CA LEU A 133 12.58 -0.01 -40.12
C LEU A 133 13.70 -0.69 -40.92
N ALA A 134 14.35 -1.71 -40.35
CA ALA A 134 15.39 -2.45 -41.05
C ALA A 134 14.84 -3.19 -42.28
N LEU A 135 13.66 -3.81 -42.17
CA LEU A 135 13.00 -4.51 -43.28
C LEU A 135 12.57 -3.55 -44.39
N THR A 136 11.94 -2.43 -44.05
CA THR A 136 11.52 -1.41 -45.03
C THR A 136 12.72 -0.80 -45.74
N THR A 137 13.80 -0.51 -45.02
CA THR A 137 15.06 -0.02 -45.59
C THR A 137 15.64 -1.05 -46.55
N LYS A 138 15.71 -2.32 -46.16
CA LYS A 138 16.20 -3.40 -47.03
C LYS A 138 15.36 -3.54 -48.29
N ILE A 139 14.03 -3.57 -48.18
CA ILE A 139 13.11 -3.65 -49.32
C ILE A 139 13.35 -2.48 -50.27
N TYR A 140 13.50 -1.26 -49.73
CA TYR A 140 13.77 -0.07 -50.53
C TYR A 140 15.09 -0.18 -51.31
N PHE A 141 16.15 -0.71 -50.71
CA PHE A 141 17.44 -0.90 -51.38
C PHE A 141 17.46 -2.09 -52.37
N ASP A 142 16.67 -3.12 -52.14
CA ASP A 142 16.57 -4.30 -53.02
C ASP A 142 15.62 -4.07 -54.23
N LEU A 143 14.83 -2.99 -54.23
CA LEU A 143 13.97 -2.61 -55.35
C LEU A 143 14.81 -1.99 -56.48
N PRO A 144 14.75 -2.52 -57.72
CA PRO A 144 15.45 -1.91 -58.84
C PRO A 144 14.89 -0.50 -59.10
N HIS A 145 15.73 0.52 -58.90
CA HIS A 145 15.43 1.88 -59.30
C HIS A 145 15.49 1.97 -60.83
N ASN A 146 14.33 1.94 -61.48
CA ASN A 146 14.16 2.34 -62.89
C ASN A 146 14.16 3.86 -63.03
#